data_AF-A0A4S8QJI6-F1
#
_entry.id   AF-A0A4S8QJI6-F1
#
_cell.length_a   1.000
_cell.length_b   1.000
_cell.length_c   1.000
_cell.angle_alpha   90.00
_cell.angle_beta   90.00
_cell.angle_gamma   90.00
#
_symmetry.space_group_name_H-M   'P 1'
#
loop_
_entity.id
_entity.type
_entity.pdbx_description
1 polymer ?
#
loop_
_entity_poly.entity_id
_entity_poly.type
_entity_poly.pdbx_seq_one_letter_code
_entity_poly.pdbx_strand_id
1 'polypeptide(L)'
;MSPINIIWHCKALIPLASSPQNSTVPPPSDNWHCSSHLEHIPSASEEFWYNFLIIMAWTLIGITVIGSFVAILSGTFIFIKAINQHQEWENNLKAESKQLLAKKNNIKAKSEQLLAEKERQGGGIKAECQSLLTKDSGPTWICETGRGGWGLDMNG
;
A
#
# COMPACT_ATOMS: atom_id res chain seq x y z
N MET A 1 12.08 -15.62 43.31
CA MET A 1 12.00 -16.25 44.64
C MET A 1 11.55 -17.68 44.42
N SER A 2 12.41 -18.66 44.69
CA SER A 2 12.11 -20.09 44.51
C SER A 2 11.11 -20.55 45.59
N PRO A 3 10.15 -21.42 45.29
CA PRO A 3 9.22 -21.93 46.28
C PRO A 3 9.97 -22.80 47.31
N ILE A 4 9.84 -22.45 48.59
CA ILE A 4 10.36 -23.22 49.70
C ILE A 4 9.23 -24.13 50.19
N ASN A 5 9.37 -25.44 50.01
CA ASN A 5 8.48 -26.42 50.65
C ASN A 5 9.05 -26.82 52.01
N ILE A 6 8.23 -26.84 53.05
CA ILE A 6 8.62 -27.27 54.40
C ILE A 6 8.28 -28.75 54.54
N ILE A 7 9.30 -29.60 54.66
CA ILE A 7 9.13 -31.04 54.91
C ILE A 7 9.36 -31.27 56.41
N TRP A 8 8.41 -31.95 57.06
CA TRP A 8 8.48 -32.26 58.49
C TRP A 8 9.12 -33.64 58.69
N HIS A 9 10.29 -33.67 59.33
CA HIS A 9 10.92 -34.94 59.73
C HIS A 9 10.65 -35.18 61.21
N CYS A 10 9.92 -36.25 61.51
CA CYS A 10 9.64 -36.68 62.88
C CYS A 10 10.54 -37.84 63.29
N LYS A 11 11.27 -37.69 64.41
CA LYS A 11 12.15 -38.72 64.96
C LYS A 11 11.76 -39.02 66.41
N ALA A 12 11.58 -40.30 66.74
CA ALA A 12 11.30 -40.74 68.10
C ALA A 12 12.58 -40.70 68.95
N LEU A 13 12.50 -40.14 70.16
CA LEU A 13 13.58 -40.21 71.15
C LEU A 13 13.54 -41.56 71.87
N ILE A 14 14.62 -42.35 71.77
CA ILE A 14 14.81 -43.56 72.57
C ILE A 14 15.36 -43.12 73.94
N PRO A 15 14.64 -43.31 75.06
CA PRO A 15 15.21 -43.01 76.38
C PRO A 15 16.36 -43.99 76.66
N LEU A 16 17.54 -43.46 76.97
CA LEU A 16 18.76 -44.23 77.28
C LEU A 16 18.74 -44.92 78.67
N ALA A 17 17.56 -45.23 79.22
CA ALA A 17 17.43 -45.85 80.53
C ALA A 17 16.87 -47.28 80.44
N SER A 18 17.78 -48.24 80.67
CA SER A 18 17.57 -49.64 81.04
C SER A 18 17.24 -50.68 79.95
N SER A 19 18.26 -51.52 79.69
CA SER A 19 18.20 -52.95 79.31
C SER A 19 17.69 -53.33 77.89
N PRO A 20 18.38 -54.23 77.17
CA PRO A 20 17.96 -54.66 75.83
C PRO A 20 16.79 -55.64 75.96
N GLN A 21 15.57 -55.13 75.98
CA GLN A 21 14.40 -55.95 75.74
C GLN A 21 13.92 -55.75 74.31
N ASN A 22 14.10 -56.82 73.55
CA ASN A 22 13.50 -57.12 72.26
C ASN A 22 11.98 -56.89 72.34
N SER A 23 11.53 -55.67 72.06
CA SER A 23 10.12 -55.30 72.07
C SER A 23 9.73 -54.81 70.67
N THR A 24 8.88 -55.60 70.01
CA THR A 24 8.29 -55.33 68.69
C THR A 24 7.14 -54.33 68.77
N VAL A 25 6.96 -53.66 69.91
CA VAL A 25 5.89 -52.68 70.13
C VAL A 25 6.47 -51.27 69.99
N PRO A 26 5.96 -50.44 69.05
CA PRO A 26 6.44 -49.07 68.91
C PRO A 26 6.18 -48.30 70.22
N PRO A 27 7.13 -47.46 70.66
CA PRO A 27 6.97 -46.69 71.89
C PRO A 27 5.76 -45.74 71.80
N PRO A 28 5.13 -45.40 72.95
CA PRO A 28 3.98 -44.48 73.00
C PRO A 28 4.28 -43.17 72.25
N SER A 29 3.24 -42.62 71.62
CA SER A 29 3.24 -41.44 70.73
C SER A 29 3.78 -40.13 71.32
N ASP A 30 4.21 -40.13 72.56
CA ASP A 30 4.41 -38.90 73.33
C ASP A 30 5.88 -38.40 73.25
N ASN A 31 6.75 -39.14 72.56
CA ASN A 31 8.20 -38.88 72.49
C ASN A 31 8.71 -38.49 71.09
N TRP A 32 7.82 -38.03 70.20
CA TRP A 32 8.19 -37.64 68.83
C TRP A 32 8.57 -36.16 68.77
N HIS A 33 9.82 -35.88 68.41
CA HIS A 33 10.22 -34.54 68.02
C HIS A 33 10.15 -34.42 66.50
N CYS A 34 9.27 -33.55 66.01
CA CYS A 34 9.21 -33.17 64.61
C CYS A 34 9.97 -31.85 64.42
N SER A 35 10.97 -31.85 63.56
CA SER A 35 11.68 -30.64 63.15
C SER A 35 11.33 -30.30 61.72
N SER A 36 11.00 -29.04 61.45
CA SER A 36 10.80 -28.53 60.10
C SER A 36 12.17 -28.34 59.45
N HIS A 37 12.50 -29.19 58.47
CA HIS A 37 13.66 -28.94 57.62
C HIS A 37 13.19 -28.20 56.37
N LEU A 38 13.76 -27.02 56.12
CA LEU A 38 13.59 -26.33 54.84
C LEU A 38 14.54 -27.00 53.85
N GLU A 39 14.03 -27.89 53.02
CA GLU A 39 14.76 -28.38 51.85
C GLU A 39 14.41 -27.50 50.65
N HIS A 40 15.41 -26.81 50.10
CA HIS A 40 15.28 -26.20 48.80
C HIS A 40 15.27 -27.34 47.77
N ILE A 41 14.15 -27.52 47.04
CA ILE A 41 14.08 -28.46 45.91
C ILE A 41 14.32 -27.63 44.63
N PRO A 42 15.57 -27.51 44.13
CA PRO A 42 15.87 -26.66 42.98
C PRO A 42 15.24 -27.16 41.67
N SER A 43 15.06 -28.48 41.53
CA SER A 43 14.69 -29.15 40.28
C SER A 43 13.26 -28.87 39.79
N ALA A 44 12.28 -28.66 40.69
CA ALA A 44 10.91 -28.40 40.27
C ALA A 44 10.72 -27.01 39.64
N SER A 45 11.63 -26.08 39.91
CA SER A 45 11.51 -24.68 39.45
C SER A 45 12.13 -24.47 38.07
N GLU A 46 13.21 -25.17 37.73
CA GLU A 46 13.93 -24.98 36.46
C GLU A 46 13.13 -25.48 35.25
N GLU A 47 12.48 -26.65 35.38
CA GLU A 47 11.60 -27.18 34.33
C GLU A 47 10.38 -26.29 34.07
N PHE A 48 9.86 -25.65 35.13
CA PHE A 48 8.78 -24.68 35.01
C PHE A 48 9.22 -23.46 34.20
N TRP A 49 10.37 -22.86 34.53
CA TRP A 49 10.88 -21.68 33.82
C TRP A 49 11.20 -21.98 32.36
N TYR A 50 11.77 -23.16 32.07
CA TYR A 50 12.07 -23.57 30.71
C TYR A 50 10.80 -23.69 29.84
N ASN A 51 9.78 -24.40 30.34
CA ASN A 51 8.51 -24.54 29.63
C ASN A 51 7.77 -23.20 29.49
N PHE A 52 7.80 -22.36 30.53
CA PHE A 52 7.21 -21.04 30.49
C PHE A 52 7.84 -20.16 29.40
N LEU A 53 9.18 -20.11 29.32
CA LEU A 53 9.89 -19.32 28.32
C LEU A 53 9.63 -19.82 26.89
N ILE A 54 9.52 -21.13 26.69
CA ILE A 54 9.18 -21.70 25.38
C ILE A 54 7.79 -21.25 24.93
N ILE A 55 6.79 -21.33 25.81
CA ILE A 55 5.41 -20.90 25.49
C ILE A 55 5.38 -19.40 25.19
N MET A 56 6.09 -18.59 25.98
CA MET A 56 6.21 -17.14 25.74
C MET A 56 6.90 -16.84 24.40
N ALA A 57 7.93 -17.59 24.02
CA ALA A 57 8.59 -17.42 22.73
C ALA A 57 7.66 -17.75 21.55
N TRP A 58 6.95 -18.88 21.62
CA TRP A 58 6.01 -19.28 20.57
C TRP A 58 4.83 -18.32 20.42
N THR A 59 4.30 -17.80 21.53
CA THR A 59 3.22 -16.82 21.49
C THR A 59 3.68 -15.50 20.86
N LEU A 60 4.89 -15.02 21.18
CA LEU A 60 5.47 -13.83 20.56
C LEU A 60 5.70 -14.02 19.04
N ILE A 61 6.24 -15.18 18.65
CA ILE A 61 6.42 -15.52 17.22
C ILE A 61 5.05 -15.55 16.52
N GLY A 62 4.05 -16.20 17.12
CA GLY A 62 2.70 -16.27 16.57
C GLY A 62 2.05 -14.90 16.37
N ILE A 63 2.13 -14.03 17.37
CA ILE A 63 1.61 -12.65 17.29
C ILE A 63 2.32 -11.87 16.18
N THR A 64 3.65 -12.03 16.07
CA THR A 64 4.45 -11.35 15.04
C THR A 64 4.02 -11.78 13.65
N VAL A 65 3.88 -13.09 13.42
CA VAL A 65 3.43 -13.65 12.13
C VAL A 65 2.04 -13.14 11.78
N ILE A 66 1.08 -13.22 12.70
CA ILE A 66 -0.29 -12.74 12.48
C ILE A 66 -0.29 -11.24 12.16
N GLY A 67 0.47 -10.44 12.92
CA GLY A 67 0.62 -9.01 12.68
C GLY A 67 1.19 -8.71 11.30
N SER A 68 2.21 -9.44 10.86
CA SER A 68 2.77 -9.31 9.51
C SER A 68 1.75 -9.66 8.43
N PHE A 69 0.96 -10.72 8.60
CA PHE A 69 -0.09 -11.08 7.65
C PHE A 69 -1.15 -9.98 7.52
N VAL A 70 -1.60 -9.41 8.63
CA VAL A 70 -2.57 -8.31 8.62
C VAL A 70 -1.99 -7.07 7.93
N ALA A 71 -0.72 -6.72 8.21
CA ALA A 71 -0.05 -5.61 7.57
C ALA A 71 0.05 -5.80 6.04
N ILE A 72 0.45 -7.00 5.59
CA ILE A 72 0.54 -7.34 4.15
C ILE A 72 -0.84 -7.22 3.49
N LEU A 73 -1.89 -7.79 4.09
CA LEU A 73 -3.26 -7.71 3.57
C LEU A 73 -3.78 -6.26 3.49
N SER A 74 -3.46 -5.45 4.49
CA SER A 74 -3.82 -4.02 4.47
C SER A 74 -3.08 -3.27 3.36
N GLY A 75 -1.80 -3.58 3.14
CA GLY A 75 -0.99 -2.97 2.09
C GLY A 75 -1.46 -3.33 0.69
N THR A 76 -1.80 -4.60 0.45
CA THR A 76 -2.33 -5.04 -0.85
C THR A 76 -3.68 -4.39 -1.17
N PHE A 77 -4.57 -4.22 -0.18
CA PHE A 77 -5.84 -3.54 -0.37
C PHE A 77 -5.66 -2.08 -0.81
N ILE A 78 -4.75 -1.34 -0.16
CA ILE A 78 -4.42 0.04 -0.55
C ILE A 78 -3.86 0.09 -1.97
N PHE A 79 -2.96 -0.84 -2.31
CA PHE A 79 -2.38 -0.92 -3.66
C PHE A 79 -3.43 -1.15 -4.74
N ILE A 80 -4.36 -2.10 -4.53
CA ILE A 80 -5.45 -2.38 -5.48
C ILE A 80 -6.32 -1.14 -5.67
N LYS A 81 -6.66 -0.44 -4.59
CA LYS A 81 -7.44 0.80 -4.66
C LYS A 81 -6.74 1.87 -5.49
N ALA A 82 -5.42 2.05 -5.30
CA ALA A 82 -4.63 3.00 -6.07
C ALA A 82 -4.57 2.65 -7.56
N ILE A 83 -4.42 1.36 -7.90
CA ILE A 83 -4.42 0.89 -9.30
C ILE A 83 -5.75 1.17 -9.98
N ASN A 84 -6.87 0.90 -9.30
CA ASN A 84 -8.20 1.16 -9.85
C ASN A 84 -8.43 2.66 -10.15
N GLN A 85 -8.00 3.55 -9.25
CA GLN A 85 -8.08 4.99 -9.46
C GLN A 85 -7.20 5.45 -10.63
N HIS A 86 -5.99 4.90 -10.73
CA HIS A 86 -5.08 5.21 -11.84
C HIS A 86 -5.69 4.78 -13.18
N GLN A 87 -6.31 3.60 -13.25
CA GLN A 87 -6.94 3.09 -14.45
C GLN A 87 -8.15 3.94 -14.87
N GLU A 88 -8.95 4.42 -13.91
CA GLU A 88 -10.05 5.35 -14.18
C GLU A 88 -9.53 6.68 -14.75
N TRP A 89 -8.47 7.22 -14.17
CA TRP A 89 -7.82 8.44 -14.65
C TRP A 89 -7.28 8.27 -16.08
N GLU A 90 -6.58 7.17 -16.39
CA GLU A 90 -6.09 6.89 -17.74
C GLU A 90 -7.23 6.77 -18.77
N ASN A 91 -8.33 6.14 -18.39
CA ASN A 91 -9.50 6.02 -19.25
C ASN A 91 -10.14 7.39 -19.54
N ASN A 92 -10.25 8.25 -18.52
CA ASN A 92 -10.75 9.60 -18.71
C ASN A 92 -9.85 10.43 -19.62
N LEU A 93 -8.53 10.39 -19.38
CA LEU A 93 -7.56 11.12 -20.19
C LEU A 93 -7.57 10.66 -21.66
N LYS A 94 -7.73 9.35 -21.90
CA LYS A 94 -7.91 8.78 -23.24
C LYS A 94 -9.21 9.26 -23.90
N ALA A 95 -10.29 9.43 -23.15
CA ALA A 95 -11.55 9.97 -23.65
C ALA A 95 -11.42 11.46 -24.01
N GLU A 96 -10.82 12.26 -23.14
CA GLU A 96 -10.55 13.69 -23.39
C GLU A 96 -9.66 13.88 -24.63
N SER A 97 -8.59 13.10 -24.75
CA SER A 97 -7.70 13.15 -25.91
C SER A 97 -8.43 12.87 -27.24
N LYS A 98 -9.30 11.83 -27.27
CA LYS A 98 -10.14 11.54 -28.44
C LYS A 98 -11.09 12.68 -28.76
N GLN A 99 -11.72 13.27 -27.74
CA GLN A 99 -12.63 14.41 -27.93
C GLN A 99 -11.89 15.63 -28.49
N LEU A 100 -10.68 15.89 -28.01
CA LEU A 100 -9.84 17.00 -28.44
C LEU A 100 -9.37 16.80 -29.89
N LEU A 101 -9.02 15.56 -30.26
CA LEU A 101 -8.72 15.19 -31.65
C LEU A 101 -9.93 15.43 -32.57
N ALA A 102 -11.13 15.04 -32.14
CA ALA A 102 -12.36 15.26 -32.89
C ALA A 102 -12.65 16.77 -33.07
N LYS A 103 -12.48 17.58 -32.01
CA LYS A 103 -12.59 19.04 -32.09
C LYS A 103 -11.57 19.62 -33.08
N LYS A 104 -10.32 19.17 -33.03
CA LYS A 104 -9.26 19.61 -33.96
C LYS A 104 -9.61 19.28 -35.42
N ASN A 105 -10.11 18.08 -35.68
CA ASN A 105 -10.54 17.67 -37.03
C ASN A 105 -11.73 18.50 -37.53
N ASN A 106 -12.70 18.79 -36.67
CA ASN A 106 -13.83 19.66 -37.01
C ASN A 106 -13.37 21.09 -37.35
N ILE A 107 -12.49 21.68 -36.55
CA ILE A 107 -11.92 23.01 -36.82
C ILE A 107 -11.17 23.00 -38.15
N LYS A 108 -10.37 21.97 -38.42
CA LYS A 108 -9.64 21.83 -39.68
C LYS A 108 -10.61 21.78 -40.87
N ALA A 109 -11.67 20.97 -40.79
CA ALA A 109 -12.69 20.88 -41.83
C ALA A 109 -13.41 22.23 -42.07
N LYS A 110 -13.76 22.96 -41.00
CA LYS A 110 -14.33 24.30 -41.13
C LYS A 110 -13.37 25.29 -41.79
N SER A 111 -12.09 25.21 -41.45
CA SER A 111 -11.05 26.05 -42.07
C SER A 111 -10.91 25.76 -43.56
N GLU A 112 -10.89 24.48 -43.95
CA GLU A 112 -10.83 24.06 -45.37
C GLU A 112 -12.09 24.49 -46.13
N GLN A 113 -13.27 24.36 -45.52
CA GLN A 113 -14.54 24.82 -46.10
C GLN A 113 -14.54 26.34 -46.32
N LEU A 114 -14.08 27.12 -45.33
CA LEU A 114 -13.98 28.57 -45.45
C LEU A 114 -12.97 28.99 -46.53
N LEU A 115 -11.86 28.27 -46.65
CA LEU A 115 -10.87 28.51 -47.70
C LEU A 115 -11.46 28.26 -49.10
N ALA A 116 -12.15 27.13 -49.28
CA ALA A 116 -12.82 26.80 -50.55
C ALA A 116 -13.93 27.80 -50.91
N GLU A 117 -14.68 28.31 -49.92
CA GLU A 117 -15.70 29.34 -50.14
C GLU A 117 -15.07 30.68 -50.55
N LYS A 118 -13.97 31.09 -49.90
CA LYS A 118 -13.19 32.27 -50.29
C LYS A 118 -12.64 32.15 -51.71
N GLU A 119 -12.14 30.98 -52.10
CA GLU A 119 -11.67 30.72 -53.47
C GLU A 119 -12.80 30.79 -54.49
N ARG A 120 -13.98 30.23 -54.18
CA ARG A 120 -15.16 30.35 -55.04
C ARG A 120 -15.60 31.80 -55.22
N GLN A 121 -15.66 32.58 -54.15
CA GLN A 121 -16.01 34.00 -54.22
C GLN A 121 -14.96 34.79 -55.02
N GLY A 122 -13.67 34.55 -54.79
CA GLY A 122 -12.60 35.17 -55.58
C GLY A 122 -12.66 34.81 -57.07
N GLY A 123 -12.98 33.55 -57.39
CA GLY A 123 -13.21 33.09 -58.76
C GLY A 123 -14.43 33.73 -59.41
N GLY A 124 -15.53 33.88 -58.67
CA GLY A 124 -16.74 34.57 -59.11
C GLY A 124 -16.49 36.05 -59.43
N ILE A 125 -15.84 36.78 -58.52
CA ILE A 125 -15.45 38.19 -58.73
C ILE A 125 -14.54 38.31 -59.96
N LYS A 126 -13.57 37.39 -60.12
CA LYS A 126 -12.68 37.39 -61.28
C LYS A 126 -13.42 37.16 -62.59
N ALA A 127 -14.38 36.22 -62.62
CA ALA A 127 -15.22 35.96 -63.79
C ALA A 127 -16.14 37.14 -64.13
N GLU A 128 -16.68 37.81 -63.12
CA GLU A 128 -17.55 38.99 -63.27
C GLU A 128 -16.75 40.20 -63.80
N CYS A 129 -15.55 40.45 -63.27
CA CYS A 129 -14.61 41.42 -63.84
C CYS A 129 -14.28 41.11 -65.31
N GLN A 130 -14.04 39.85 -65.66
CA GLN A 130 -13.72 39.45 -67.02
C GLN A 130 -14.92 39.61 -67.98
N SER A 131 -16.14 39.38 -67.51
CA SER A 131 -17.37 39.63 -68.27
C SER A 131 -17.68 41.12 -68.46
N LEU A 132 -17.29 41.99 -67.51
CA LEU A 132 -17.39 43.43 -67.67
C LEU A 132 -16.34 43.95 -68.66
N LEU A 133 -15.11 43.43 -68.58
CA LEU A 133 -14.02 43.78 -69.51
C LEU A 133 -14.32 43.40 -70.97
N THR A 134 -15.07 42.33 -71.23
CA THR A 134 -15.47 41.94 -72.59
C THR A 134 -16.70 42.68 -73.11
N LYS A 135 -17.52 43.27 -72.23
CA LYS A 135 -18.62 44.18 -72.62
C LYS A 135 -18.14 45.60 -72.93
N ASP A 136 -17.06 46.04 -72.28
CA ASP A 136 -16.48 47.38 -72.41
C ASP A 136 -15.24 47.45 -73.30
N SER A 137 -15.13 46.63 -74.35
CA SER A 137 -14.05 46.76 -75.33
C SER A 137 -14.21 48.01 -76.22
N GLY A 138 -13.94 49.18 -75.63
CA GLY A 138 -13.23 50.34 -76.16
C GLY A 138 -11.98 50.58 -75.27
N PRO A 139 -10.95 51.34 -75.69
CA PRO A 139 -9.56 50.97 -75.41
C PRO A 139 -9.14 51.16 -73.94
N THR A 140 -8.55 50.08 -73.42
CA THR A 140 -7.45 49.99 -72.45
C THR A 140 -7.65 50.62 -71.07
N TRP A 141 -8.08 49.80 -70.11
CA TRP A 141 -7.72 49.97 -68.70
C TRP A 141 -7.15 48.65 -68.16
N ILE A 142 -5.85 48.68 -67.85
CA ILE A 142 -5.09 47.57 -67.29
C ILE A 142 -5.59 47.37 -65.85
N CYS A 143 -6.21 46.22 -65.56
CA CYS A 143 -6.39 45.78 -64.19
C CYS A 143 -5.03 45.30 -63.65
N GLU A 144 -4.26 46.23 -63.08
CA GLU A 144 -3.07 45.90 -62.30
C GLU A 144 -3.50 45.05 -61.09
N THR A 145 -3.18 43.76 -61.18
CA THR A 145 -3.16 42.89 -60.00
C THR A 145 -1.96 43.30 -59.18
N GLY A 146 -2.20 44.09 -58.12
CA GLY A 146 -1.22 44.46 -57.11
C GLY A 146 -0.58 43.22 -56.48
N ARG A 147 0.56 42.83 -57.06
CA ARG A 147 1.51 41.85 -56.54
C ARG A 147 2.26 42.50 -55.37
N GLY A 148 1.63 42.55 -54.19
CA GLY A 148 2.27 42.92 -52.94
C GLY A 148 2.90 41.68 -52.29
N GLY A 149 4.19 41.46 -52.51
CA GLY A 149 4.95 40.44 -51.80
C GLY A 149 5.08 40.79 -50.30
N TRP A 150 4.79 39.82 -49.43
CA TRP A 150 5.18 39.89 -48.02
C TRP A 150 6.52 39.15 -47.88
N GLY A 151 7.61 39.83 -48.20
CA GLY A 151 8.93 39.47 -47.72
C GLY A 151 9.17 40.20 -46.40
N LEU A 152 9.09 39.48 -45.29
CA LEU A 152 9.61 39.93 -44.00
C LEU A 152 11.00 39.31 -43.82
N ASP A 153 12.02 40.07 -44.24
CA ASP A 153 13.40 39.82 -43.85
C ASP A 153 13.61 40.56 -42.52
N MET A 154 13.93 39.82 -41.46
CA MET A 154 14.33 40.38 -40.17
C MET A 154 15.79 40.03 -39.92
N ASN A 155 16.67 40.98 -40.20
CA ASN A 155 18.03 41.04 -39.68
C ASN A 155 18.06 42.14 -38.61
N GLY A 156 18.48 41.78 -37.39
CA GLY A 156 18.67 42.69 -36.26
C GLY A 156 18.34 42.05 -34.92
#